data_AF-A0AAN9XHS2-F1
#
_entry.id   AF-A0AAN9XHS2-F1
#
_cell.length_a   1.000
_cell.length_b   1.000
_cell.length_c   1.000
_cell.angle_alpha   90.00
_cell.angle_beta   90.00
_cell.angle_gamma   90.00
#
_symmetry.space_group_name_H-M   'P 1'
#
loop_
_entity.id
_entity.type
_entity.pdbx_description
1 polymer ?
#
loop_
_entity_poly.entity_id
_entity_poly.type
_entity_poly.pdbx_seq_one_letter_code
_entity_poly.pdbx_strand_id
1 'polypeptide(L)'
;MGRVRTKTVKKSSRQVIERYYSRMTLDFHTNKKVLEEVALIPSKRLRNKIAGFSTHLMKRIQKGPVRGISLKLQEEERERRMDFVPDVSAINTDHIEVDKETLDMLAALGMSEVPGVVQVDPVAVHPPLPFSRAAASRRY
;
A
#
# COMPACT_ATOMS: atom_id res chain seq x y z
N MET A 1 -22.28 18.37 13.51
CA MET A 1 -22.44 17.54 12.28
C MET A 1 -22.66 18.48 11.09
N GLY A 2 -22.01 18.45 9.93
CA GLY A 2 -20.94 17.62 9.39
C GLY A 2 -20.34 18.29 8.14
N ARG A 3 -19.02 18.15 7.94
CA ARG A 3 -18.28 18.68 6.77
C ARG A 3 -17.76 17.54 5.90
N VAL A 4 -18.55 16.48 5.72
CA VAL A 4 -18.20 15.34 4.88
C VAL A 4 -18.45 15.72 3.41
N ARG A 5 -17.46 15.46 2.54
CA ARG A 5 -17.54 15.80 1.11
C ARG A 5 -18.25 14.66 0.36
N THR A 6 -19.08 15.02 -0.62
CA THR A 6 -19.83 14.08 -1.45
C THR A 6 -18.91 13.31 -2.41
N LYS A 7 -19.39 12.19 -2.94
CA LYS A 7 -18.66 11.36 -3.91
C LYS A 7 -18.24 12.13 -5.16
N THR A 8 -19.06 13.06 -5.63
CA THR A 8 -18.77 13.92 -6.79
C THR A 8 -17.53 14.76 -6.58
N VAL A 9 -17.47 15.48 -5.45
CA VAL A 9 -16.31 16.30 -5.08
C VAL A 9 -15.05 15.42 -4.96
N LYS A 10 -15.15 14.28 -4.28
CA LYS A 10 -14.02 13.37 -4.08
C LYS A 10 -13.51 12.76 -5.40
N LYS A 11 -14.41 12.34 -6.29
CA LYS A 11 -14.06 11.74 -7.59
C LYS A 11 -13.41 12.79 -8.51
N SER A 12 -14.04 13.95 -8.68
CA SER A 12 -13.49 15.02 -9.53
C SER A 12 -12.13 15.51 -9.05
N SER A 13 -11.92 15.64 -7.73
CA SER A 13 -10.64 16.09 -7.20
C SER A 13 -9.51 15.11 -7.49
N ARG A 14 -9.74 13.80 -7.35
CA ARG A 14 -8.73 12.78 -7.68
C ARG A 14 -8.34 12.84 -9.16
N GLN A 15 -9.35 12.92 -10.03
CA GLN A 15 -9.13 12.99 -11.48
C GLN A 15 -8.33 14.22 -11.91
N VAL A 16 -8.56 15.38 -11.28
CA VAL A 16 -7.78 16.60 -11.55
C VAL A 16 -6.33 16.41 -11.09
N ILE A 17 -6.13 15.81 -9.92
CA ILE A 17 -4.79 15.58 -9.36
C ILE A 17 -3.97 14.60 -10.20
N GLU A 18 -4.57 13.50 -10.66
CA GLU A 18 -3.91 12.50 -11.51
C GLU A 18 -3.42 13.11 -12.83
N ARG A 19 -4.19 14.03 -13.42
CA ARG A 19 -3.88 14.61 -14.75
C ARG A 19 -3.02 15.87 -14.69
N TYR A 20 -3.20 16.70 -13.66
CA TYR A 20 -2.61 18.04 -13.60
C TYR A 20 -1.77 18.25 -12.35
N TYR A 21 -1.14 17.20 -11.83
CA TYR A 21 -0.32 17.26 -10.62
C TYR A 21 0.69 18.42 -10.63
N SER A 22 1.39 18.63 -11.74
CA SER A 22 2.40 19.68 -11.91
C SER A 22 1.88 21.11 -11.76
N ARG A 23 0.58 21.33 -12.00
CA ARG A 23 -0.06 22.65 -11.91
C ARG A 23 -0.73 22.90 -10.55
N MET A 24 -0.85 21.87 -9.72
CA MET A 24 -1.54 21.94 -8.44
C MET A 24 -0.57 22.28 -7.31
N THR A 25 -1.03 23.07 -6.35
CA THR A 25 -0.22 23.52 -5.20
C THR A 25 -0.88 23.16 -3.86
N LEU A 26 -0.27 23.59 -2.74
CA LEU A 26 -0.85 23.44 -1.40
C LEU A 26 -1.85 24.55 -1.06
N ASP A 27 -1.88 25.64 -1.83
CA ASP A 27 -2.72 26.80 -1.58
C ASP A 27 -4.12 26.65 -2.22
N PHE A 28 -5.12 27.22 -1.55
CA PHE A 28 -6.51 27.16 -1.98
C PHE A 28 -6.82 28.11 -3.14
N HIS A 29 -6.28 29.33 -3.10
CA HIS A 29 -6.64 30.37 -4.06
C HIS A 29 -6.06 30.09 -5.44
N THR A 30 -4.82 29.61 -5.49
CA THR A 30 -4.16 29.14 -6.72
C THR A 30 -4.90 27.96 -7.33
N ASN A 31 -5.14 26.89 -6.56
CA ASN A 31 -5.87 25.71 -7.06
C ASN A 31 -7.30 26.04 -7.53
N LYS A 32 -7.96 27.01 -6.90
CA LYS A 32 -9.26 27.49 -7.34
C LYS A 32 -9.20 28.12 -8.75
N LYS A 33 -8.16 28.92 -9.05
CA LYS A 33 -7.95 29.51 -10.38
C LYS A 33 -7.58 28.43 -11.41
N VAL A 34 -6.70 27.50 -11.06
CA VAL A 34 -6.35 26.37 -11.94
C VAL A 34 -7.58 25.55 -12.33
N LEU A 35 -8.49 25.30 -11.37
CA LEU A 35 -9.75 24.60 -11.65
C LEU A 35 -10.72 25.37 -12.54
N GLU A 36 -10.61 26.71 -12.63
CA GLU A 36 -11.42 27.52 -13.55
C GLU A 36 -10.96 27.35 -15.00
N GLU A 37 -9.65 27.19 -15.20
CA GLU A 37 -9.05 26.99 -16.52
C GLU A 37 -9.18 25.53 -17.00
N VAL A 38 -9.02 24.58 -16.08
CA VAL A 38 -8.91 23.15 -16.43
C VAL A 38 -10.28 22.49 -16.61
N ALA A 39 -11.32 22.95 -15.89
CA ALA A 39 -12.59 22.24 -15.84
C ALA A 39 -13.80 23.19 -15.90
N LEU A 40 -14.80 22.80 -16.71
CA LEU A 40 -16.09 23.47 -16.76
C LEU A 40 -16.94 23.07 -15.54
N ILE A 41 -16.83 23.85 -14.46
CA ILE A 41 -17.59 23.62 -13.23
C ILE A 41 -18.77 24.61 -13.15
N PRO A 42 -20.03 24.12 -13.12
CA PRO A 42 -21.21 24.96 -13.31
C PRO A 42 -21.52 25.89 -12.13
N SER A 43 -21.00 25.60 -10.93
CA SER A 43 -21.27 26.44 -9.76
C SER A 43 -20.01 26.76 -8.95
N LYS A 44 -19.95 28.02 -8.50
CA LYS A 44 -18.91 28.54 -7.59
C LYS A 44 -18.77 27.68 -6.33
N ARG A 45 -19.88 27.22 -5.76
CA ARG A 45 -19.88 26.38 -4.55
C ARG A 45 -19.26 25.01 -4.80
N LEU A 46 -19.51 24.37 -5.95
CA LEU A 46 -18.87 23.09 -6.28
C LEU A 46 -17.37 23.27 -6.55
N ARG A 47 -16.99 24.32 -7.29
CA ARG A 47 -15.59 24.68 -7.54
C ARG A 47 -14.80 24.83 -6.24
N ASN A 48 -15.33 25.60 -5.28
CA ASN A 48 -14.68 25.80 -3.99
C ASN A 48 -14.55 24.51 -3.17
N LYS A 49 -15.54 23.61 -3.26
CA LYS A 49 -15.47 22.30 -2.57
C LYS A 49 -14.41 21.39 -3.19
N ILE A 50 -14.28 21.39 -4.53
CA ILE A 50 -13.27 20.61 -5.26
C ILE A 50 -11.88 21.17 -4.98
N ALA A 51 -11.68 22.50 -5.09
CA ALA A 51 -10.43 23.16 -4.75
C ALA A 51 -9.98 22.83 -3.32
N GLY A 52 -10.90 22.96 -2.36
CA GLY A 52 -10.62 22.69 -0.94
C GLY A 52 -10.40 21.21 -0.59
N PHE A 53 -10.93 20.28 -1.38
CA PHE A 53 -10.62 18.86 -1.19
C PHE A 53 -9.31 18.48 -1.91
N SER A 54 -9.01 19.13 -3.03
CA SER A 54 -7.76 18.93 -3.77
C SER A 54 -6.55 19.42 -2.97
N THR A 55 -6.63 20.59 -2.32
CA THR A 55 -5.57 21.04 -1.38
C THR A 55 -5.36 20.08 -0.22
N HIS A 56 -6.45 19.51 0.31
CA HIS A 56 -6.37 18.52 1.37
C HIS A 56 -5.68 17.23 0.92
N LEU A 57 -5.92 16.79 -0.32
CA LEU A 57 -5.23 15.65 -0.90
C LEU A 57 -3.75 15.95 -1.17
N MET A 58 -3.40 17.13 -1.69
CA MET A 58 -2.01 17.55 -1.91
C MET A 58 -1.19 17.52 -0.62
N LYS A 59 -1.74 18.05 0.48
CA LYS A 59 -1.10 17.97 1.81
C LYS A 59 -0.90 16.54 2.32
N ARG A 60 -1.74 15.59 1.88
CA ARG A 60 -1.58 14.18 2.24
C ARG A 60 -0.54 13.50 1.36
N ILE A 61 -0.51 13.80 0.07
CA ILE A 61 0.47 13.28 -0.89
C ILE A 61 1.90 13.66 -0.44
N GLN A 62 2.10 14.89 0.05
CA GLN A 62 3.38 15.32 0.58
C GLN A 62 3.88 14.46 1.77
N LYS A 63 2.95 13.92 2.58
CA LYS A 63 3.30 13.07 3.73
C LYS A 63 3.48 11.60 3.36
N GLY A 64 2.94 11.17 2.23
CA GLY A 64 3.00 9.78 1.79
C GLY A 64 1.97 9.43 0.73
N PRO A 65 2.00 8.17 0.24
CA PRO A 65 1.13 7.73 -0.83
C PRO A 65 -0.35 7.77 -0.40
N VAL A 66 -1.20 8.29 -1.27
CA VAL A 66 -2.65 8.37 -1.02
C VAL A 66 -3.38 7.36 -1.88
N ARG A 67 -4.16 6.48 -1.24
CA ARG A 67 -4.91 5.43 -1.94
C ARG A 67 -5.89 6.01 -2.97
N GLY A 68 -5.84 5.45 -4.18
CA GLY A 68 -6.76 5.76 -5.27
C GLY A 68 -6.41 7.04 -6.03
N ILE A 69 -5.15 7.44 -6.03
CA ILE A 69 -4.57 8.44 -6.91
C ILE A 69 -3.32 7.79 -7.50
N SER A 70 -3.28 7.61 -8.82
CA SER A 70 -2.05 7.21 -9.51
C SER A 70 -1.28 8.46 -9.92
N LEU A 71 -0.06 8.58 -9.42
CA LEU A 71 0.89 9.56 -9.91
C LEU A 71 1.96 8.79 -10.68
N LYS A 72 2.20 9.16 -11.94
CA LYS A 72 3.24 8.52 -12.76
C LYS A 72 4.60 8.48 -12.06
N LEU A 73 4.94 9.56 -11.34
CA LEU A 73 6.14 9.64 -10.53
C LEU A 73 6.21 8.53 -9.45
N GLN A 74 5.07 8.22 -8.81
CA GLN A 74 5.01 7.15 -7.79
C GLN A 74 5.09 5.76 -8.42
N GLU A 75 4.58 5.60 -9.65
CA GLU A 75 4.65 4.34 -10.39
C GLU A 75 6.11 4.04 -10.78
N GLU A 76 6.84 5.04 -11.29
CA GLU A 76 8.26 4.90 -11.63
C GLU A 76 9.15 4.60 -10.41
N GLU A 77 8.96 5.29 -9.29
CA GLU A 77 9.69 4.99 -8.05
C GLU A 77 9.35 3.60 -7.51
N ARG A 78 8.07 3.18 -7.63
CA ARG A 78 7.63 1.86 -7.21
C ARG A 78 8.24 0.77 -8.08
N GLU A 79 8.30 0.96 -9.40
CA GLU A 79 8.95 0.03 -10.33
C GLU A 79 10.43 -0.12 -9.98
N ARG A 80 11.17 0.99 -9.81
CA ARG A 80 12.59 0.94 -9.40
C ARG A 80 12.81 0.19 -8.09
N ARG A 81 11.89 0.31 -7.13
CA ARG A 81 11.97 -0.41 -5.86
C ARG A 81 11.64 -1.90 -6.01
N MET A 82 10.74 -2.26 -6.90
CA MET A 82 10.38 -3.66 -7.17
C MET A 82 11.45 -4.36 -8.01
N ASP A 83 12.08 -3.64 -8.94
CA ASP A 83 13.17 -4.12 -9.79
C ASP A 83 14.51 -4.22 -9.03
N PHE A 84 14.53 -3.79 -7.78
CA PHE A 84 15.71 -3.93 -6.93
C PHE A 84 15.96 -5.42 -6.62
N VAL A 85 16.92 -5.98 -7.34
CA VAL A 85 17.49 -7.30 -7.05
C VAL A 85 18.68 -7.10 -6.12
N PRO A 86 18.68 -7.68 -4.90
CA PRO A 86 19.84 -7.63 -4.02
C PRO A 86 20.99 -8.46 -4.59
N ASP A 87 22.23 -8.06 -4.30
CA ASP A 87 23.44 -8.77 -4.78
C ASP A 87 23.49 -10.23 -4.30
N VAL A 88 22.96 -10.51 -3.11
CA VAL A 88 22.83 -11.84 -2.55
C VAL A 88 21.35 -12.23 -2.52
N SER A 89 21.03 -13.36 -3.16
CA SER A 89 19.68 -13.92 -3.13
C SER A 89 19.35 -14.43 -1.73
N ALA A 90 18.16 -14.11 -1.22
CA ALA A 90 17.69 -14.63 0.06
C ALA A 90 17.54 -16.17 0.10
N ILE A 91 17.46 -16.80 -1.08
CA ILE A 91 17.38 -18.27 -1.23
C ILE A 91 18.78 -18.92 -1.14
N ASN A 92 19.85 -18.15 -1.36
CA ASN A 92 21.21 -18.66 -1.26
C ASN A 92 21.64 -18.75 0.21
N THR A 93 21.14 -19.77 0.89
CA THR A 93 21.46 -20.09 2.28
C THR A 93 22.36 -21.32 2.34
N ASP A 94 23.41 -21.26 3.17
CA ASP A 94 24.37 -22.36 3.33
C ASP A 94 23.75 -23.62 3.98
N HIS A 95 22.63 -23.43 4.71
CA HIS A 95 21.92 -24.49 5.42
C HIS A 95 20.42 -24.42 5.12
N ILE A 96 19.87 -25.54 4.63
CA ILE A 96 18.47 -25.74 4.29
C ILE A 96 17.92 -26.76 5.30
N GLU A 97 17.08 -26.30 6.23
CA GLU A 97 16.46 -27.16 7.23
C GLU A 97 15.24 -27.89 6.62
N VAL A 98 15.22 -29.21 6.71
CA VAL A 98 14.23 -30.06 6.05
C VAL A 98 13.70 -31.13 7.03
N ASP A 99 12.41 -31.44 6.91
CA ASP A 99 11.75 -32.49 7.70
C ASP A 99 12.09 -33.90 7.17
N LYS A 100 11.80 -34.93 7.96
CA LYS A 100 12.06 -36.34 7.57
C LYS A 100 11.28 -36.76 6.32
N GLU A 101 9.99 -36.41 6.25
CA GLU A 101 9.14 -36.77 5.10
C GLU A 101 9.59 -36.10 3.80
N THR A 102 10.12 -34.87 3.89
CA THR A 102 10.60 -34.13 2.72
C THR A 102 11.97 -34.63 2.25
N LEU A 103 12.80 -35.17 3.13
CA LEU A 103 14.01 -35.93 2.74
C LEU A 103 13.69 -37.22 1.98
N ASP A 104 12.70 -37.98 2.44
CA ASP A 104 12.26 -39.20 1.77
C ASP A 104 11.70 -38.90 0.36
N MET A 105 10.97 -37.79 0.23
CA MET A 105 10.51 -37.28 -1.06
C MET A 105 11.69 -36.93 -1.99
N LEU A 106 12.72 -36.24 -1.48
CA LEU A 106 13.91 -35.90 -2.27
C LEU A 106 14.66 -37.15 -2.74
N ALA A 107 14.75 -38.17 -1.88
CA ALA A 107 15.34 -39.46 -2.23
C ALA A 107 14.54 -40.18 -3.33
N ALA A 108 13.20 -40.17 -3.26
CA ALA A 108 12.34 -40.78 -4.27
C ALA A 108 12.42 -40.07 -5.64
N LEU A 109 12.70 -38.77 -5.65
CA LEU A 109 12.89 -37.97 -6.87
C LEU A 109 14.32 -38.06 -7.43
N GLY A 110 15.23 -38.79 -6.76
CA GLY A 110 16.63 -38.92 -7.18
C GLY A 110 17.49 -37.69 -6.89
N MET A 111 17.05 -36.82 -5.97
CA MET A 111 17.75 -35.60 -5.55
C MET A 111 18.30 -35.74 -4.12
N SER A 112 18.99 -36.84 -3.83
CA SER A 112 19.50 -37.14 -2.48
C SER A 112 20.76 -36.34 -2.10
N GLU A 113 21.49 -35.77 -3.07
CA GLU A 113 22.80 -35.11 -2.86
C GLU A 113 22.74 -33.57 -2.98
N VAL A 114 21.61 -32.95 -2.61
CA VAL A 114 21.52 -31.49 -2.63
C VAL A 114 22.40 -30.90 -1.52
N PRO A 115 23.35 -29.99 -1.83
CA PRO A 115 24.24 -29.42 -0.84
C PRO A 115 23.48 -28.55 0.17
N GLY A 116 23.86 -28.64 1.44
CA GLY A 116 23.34 -27.78 2.51
C GLY A 116 22.07 -28.28 3.20
N VAL A 117 21.50 -29.43 2.82
CA VAL A 117 20.31 -29.98 3.48
C VAL A 117 20.66 -30.55 4.85
N VAL A 118 20.00 -30.05 5.90
CA VAL A 118 20.14 -30.49 7.29
C VAL A 118 18.78 -30.94 7.79
N GLN A 119 18.71 -32.17 8.30
CA GLN A 119 17.50 -32.69 8.93
C GLN A 119 17.30 -32.00 10.28
N VAL A 120 16.12 -31.40 10.49
CA VAL A 120 15.72 -30.85 11.79
C VAL A 120 14.53 -31.65 12.32
N ASP A 121 14.56 -32.02 13.60
CA ASP A 121 13.42 -32.66 14.24
C ASP A 121 12.33 -31.60 14.53
N PRO A 122 11.05 -31.90 14.28
CA PRO A 122 9.99 -30.92 14.47
C PRO A 122 9.94 -30.47 15.93
N VAL A 123 10.19 -29.18 16.16
CA VAL A 123 9.99 -28.54 17.47
C VAL A 123 8.52 -28.68 17.83
N ALA A 124 8.22 -29.20 19.02
CA ALA A 124 6.85 -29.32 19.50
C ALA A 124 6.16 -27.95 19.47
N VAL A 125 5.25 -27.76 18.51
CA VAL A 125 4.45 -26.55 18.40
C VAL A 125 3.60 -26.48 19.65
N HIS A 126 3.98 -25.60 20.59
CA HIS A 126 3.10 -25.31 21.72
C HIS A 126 1.76 -24.85 21.14
N PRO A 127 0.64 -25.46 21.55
CA PRO A 127 -0.66 -25.07 21.05
C PRO A 127 -0.81 -23.56 21.29
N PRO A 128 -1.21 -22.78 20.28
CA PRO A 128 -1.40 -21.36 20.46
C PRO A 128 -2.35 -21.17 21.63
N LEU A 129 -1.95 -20.34 22.60
CA LEU A 129 -2.78 -20.03 23.75
C LEU A 129 -4.18 -19.69 23.24
N PRO A 130 -5.23 -20.35 23.74
CA PRO A 130 -6.58 -20.07 23.28
C PRO A 130 -6.81 -18.58 23.48
N PHE A 131 -7.22 -17.88 22.41
CA PHE A 131 -7.62 -16.48 22.51
C PHE A 131 -8.69 -16.37 23.59
N SER A 132 -8.30 -15.90 24.78
CA SER A 132 -9.24 -15.67 25.84
C SER A 132 -10.19 -14.59 25.34
N ARG A 133 -11.45 -14.96 25.12
CA ARG A 133 -12.52 -13.98 24.98
C ARG A 133 -12.55 -13.27 26.33
N ALA A 134 -11.92 -12.10 26.40
CA ALA A 134 -12.06 -11.19 27.53
C ALA A 134 -13.55 -11.09 27.82
N ALA A 135 -13.97 -11.63 28.96
CA ALA A 135 -15.32 -11.48 29.47
C ALA A 135 -15.57 -9.97 29.53
N ALA A 136 -16.43 -9.48 28.65
CA ALA A 136 -16.94 -8.14 28.69
C ALA A 136 -17.60 -7.96 30.06
N SER A 137 -16.88 -7.35 31.00
CA SER A 137 -17.46 -6.81 32.21
C SER A 137 -18.40 -5.69 31.75
N ARG A 138 -19.69 -6.03 31.64
CA ARG A 138 -20.76 -5.04 31.64
C ARG A 138 -20.61 -4.27 32.95
N ARG A 139 -20.01 -3.08 32.86
CA ARG A 139 -20.24 -2.04 33.88
C ARG A 139 -21.64 -1.50 33.63
N TYR A 140 -22.44 -1.55 34.69
CA TYR A 140 -23.71 -0.87 34.84
C TYR A 140 -23.53 0.65 34.67
#